data_AF-A0A074XGE5-F1
#
_entry.id   AF-A0A074XGE5-F1
#
_cell.length_a   1.000
_cell.length_b   1.000
_cell.length_c   1.000
_cell.angle_alpha   90.00
_cell.angle_beta   90.00
_cell.angle_gamma   90.00
#
_symmetry.space_group_name_H-M   'P 1'
#
loop_
_entity.id
_entity.type
_entity.pdbx_description
1 polymer ?
#
loop_
_entity_poly.entity_id
_entity_poly.type
_entity_poly.pdbx_seq_one_letter_code
_entity_poly.pdbx_strand_id
1 'polypeptide(L)'
;MSSPTLITLPNEMIARVVDHLGVEDCQQLRITNKLLSVFASKELARLCFKTVNVSMTRYTLDALVRVCQHPIFGQYVREVGLLTTRARPEDITQPLKDFQNSFKTGGLEGLNNAYHILQVYAKQCHEEFTLEQSGEGTQLLTTALKSLKERGQSVLLSATDCLSPMEIGAKRAYRDHAFKWLSKCNGRLRSSMRVLANAAFRSGCRINGLHIKHDCDISDCELDSPECVIDLGHVLGAFSMIKTLCIDFTDLPSEKSLKSLGAMLSISRQLEDVTVSLRCVPGSTGYRLEKASIRTVDDLLCEGLRHGLKKLRLSGFPISQYGLVCILGGSFRTLQSLELTQIALRRGTWDLVIPWLRNNFSLSEVTIEELYQVDDDDLDEEGYLFEEFYFEPICAKGREEVKSALLHLR
;
A
#
# COMPACT_ATOMS: atom_id res chain seq x y z
N MET A 1 36.58 -35.53 22.08
CA MET A 1 36.45 -34.15 21.59
C MET A 1 34.99 -33.76 21.71
N SER A 2 34.65 -32.72 22.46
CA SER A 2 33.26 -32.24 22.58
C SER A 2 32.80 -31.72 21.22
N SER A 3 31.64 -32.16 20.74
CA SER A 3 31.03 -31.68 19.51
C SER A 3 30.93 -30.15 19.53
N PRO A 4 31.27 -29.45 18.43
CA PRO A 4 31.15 -28.00 18.39
C PRO A 4 29.69 -27.60 18.64
N THR A 5 29.47 -26.81 19.67
CA THR A 5 28.14 -26.24 19.96
C THR A 5 28.02 -24.88 19.27
N LEU A 6 26.81 -24.50 18.87
CA LEU A 6 26.55 -23.24 18.14
C LEU A 6 27.20 -22.01 18.83
N ILE A 7 27.23 -22.00 20.17
CA ILE A 7 27.81 -20.92 20.99
C ILE A 7 29.35 -20.85 20.97
N THR A 8 30.01 -21.90 20.46
CA THR A 8 31.48 -21.94 20.32
C THR A 8 31.96 -21.42 18.97
N LEU A 9 31.04 -21.13 18.04
CA LEU A 9 31.37 -20.54 16.75
C LEU A 9 31.73 -19.05 16.89
N PRO A 10 32.54 -18.50 15.97
CA PRO A 10 32.74 -17.06 15.85
C PRO A 10 31.40 -16.31 15.67
N ASN A 11 31.33 -15.10 16.20
CA ASN A 11 30.12 -14.26 16.16
C ASN A 11 29.58 -14.06 14.74
N GLU A 12 30.47 -13.97 13.75
CA GLU A 12 30.13 -13.80 12.34
C GLU A 12 29.42 -15.03 11.77
N MET A 13 29.80 -16.24 12.21
CA MET A 13 29.17 -17.48 11.80
C MET A 13 27.81 -17.66 12.48
N ILE A 14 27.70 -17.29 13.76
CA ILE A 14 26.42 -17.26 14.47
C ILE A 14 25.46 -16.30 13.77
N ALA A 15 25.91 -15.07 13.44
CA ALA A 15 25.10 -14.10 12.72
C ALA A 15 24.59 -14.67 11.39
N ARG A 16 25.48 -15.23 10.57
CA ARG A 16 25.09 -15.84 9.28
C ARG A 16 24.08 -16.97 9.43
N VAL A 17 24.23 -17.84 10.44
CA VAL A 17 23.24 -18.89 10.69
C VAL A 17 21.88 -18.28 11.05
N VAL A 18 21.88 -17.28 11.92
CA VAL A 18 20.66 -16.61 12.38
C VAL A 18 19.97 -15.86 11.23
N ASP A 19 20.70 -15.22 10.33
CA ASP A 19 20.16 -14.47 9.18
C ASP A 19 19.31 -15.33 8.22
N HIS A 20 19.41 -16.66 8.31
CA HIS A 20 18.64 -17.61 7.50
C HIS A 20 17.47 -18.25 8.25
N LEU A 21 17.23 -17.86 9.50
CA LEU A 21 16.15 -18.42 10.32
C LEU A 21 14.81 -17.72 10.06
N GLY A 22 13.72 -18.48 10.20
CA GLY A 22 12.38 -17.93 10.18
C GLY A 22 12.05 -17.17 11.47
N VAL A 23 10.90 -16.48 11.47
CA VAL A 23 10.40 -15.73 12.64
C VAL A 23 10.25 -16.64 13.87
N GLU A 24 9.68 -17.84 13.69
CA GLU A 24 9.44 -18.79 14.79
C GLU A 24 10.75 -19.31 15.37
N ASP A 25 11.70 -19.70 14.51
CA ASP A 25 13.03 -20.15 14.91
C ASP A 25 13.78 -19.05 15.67
N CYS A 26 13.71 -17.79 15.20
CA CYS A 26 14.30 -16.67 15.91
C CYS A 26 13.67 -16.46 17.30
N GLN A 27 12.35 -16.63 17.43
CA GLN A 27 11.67 -16.52 18.73
C GLN A 27 12.15 -17.59 19.71
N GLN A 28 12.28 -18.83 19.26
CA GLN A 28 12.78 -19.94 20.07
C GLN A 28 14.26 -19.76 20.40
N LEU A 29 15.10 -19.45 19.41
CA LEU A 29 16.52 -19.24 19.62
C LEU A 29 16.79 -18.14 20.64
N ARG A 30 15.97 -17.07 20.61
CA ARG A 30 16.10 -15.92 21.52
C ARG A 30 15.99 -16.29 23.01
N ILE A 31 15.23 -17.33 23.34
CA ILE A 31 15.00 -17.76 24.73
C ILE A 31 16.01 -18.82 25.22
N THR A 32 16.83 -19.38 24.32
CA THR A 32 17.78 -20.45 24.68
C THR A 32 19.04 -19.96 25.39
N ASN A 33 19.63 -18.84 24.94
CA ASN A 33 20.92 -18.36 25.42
C ASN A 33 21.08 -16.84 25.24
N LYS A 34 21.73 -16.15 26.17
CA LYS A 34 21.93 -14.68 26.13
C LYS A 34 22.68 -14.19 24.89
N LEU A 35 23.73 -14.90 24.45
CA LEU A 35 24.50 -14.54 23.25
C LEU A 35 23.60 -14.66 22.00
N LEU A 36 22.98 -15.82 21.84
CA LEU A 36 22.07 -16.10 20.72
C LEU A 36 20.87 -15.16 20.71
N SER A 37 20.41 -14.75 21.90
CA SER A 37 19.34 -13.76 22.08
C SER A 37 19.61 -12.44 21.39
N VAL A 38 20.86 -11.97 21.38
CA VAL A 38 21.23 -10.71 20.72
C VAL A 38 21.10 -10.83 19.21
N PHE A 39 21.64 -11.91 18.61
CA PHE A 39 21.55 -12.15 17.17
C PHE A 39 20.11 -12.40 16.74
N ALA A 40 19.41 -13.31 17.42
CA ALA A 40 18.02 -13.64 17.13
C ALA A 40 17.09 -12.44 17.29
N SER A 41 17.33 -11.55 18.27
CA SER A 41 16.53 -10.33 18.43
C SER A 41 16.74 -9.32 17.31
N LYS A 42 17.97 -9.20 16.78
CA LYS A 42 18.27 -8.34 15.63
C LYS A 42 17.57 -8.86 14.37
N GLU A 43 17.65 -10.16 14.13
CA GLU A 43 17.04 -10.76 12.96
C GLU A 43 15.52 -10.77 13.03
N LEU A 44 14.95 -11.11 14.19
CA LEU A 44 13.52 -10.96 14.44
C LEU A 44 13.04 -9.52 14.18
N ALA A 45 13.85 -8.53 14.57
CA ALA A 45 13.50 -7.14 14.33
C ALA A 45 13.54 -6.76 12.84
N ARG A 46 14.52 -7.29 12.10
CA ARG A 46 14.62 -7.12 10.65
C ARG A 46 13.42 -7.75 9.92
N LEU A 47 13.00 -8.94 10.34
CA LEU A 47 11.88 -9.68 9.75
C LEU A 47 10.53 -9.07 10.11
N CYS A 48 10.34 -8.63 11.36
CA CYS A 48 9.02 -8.24 11.87
C CYS A 48 8.74 -6.74 11.88
N PHE A 49 9.75 -5.88 11.93
CA PHE A 49 9.55 -4.45 12.13
C PHE A 49 10.01 -3.60 10.95
N LYS A 50 10.30 -4.20 9.79
CA LYS A 50 10.58 -3.43 8.56
C LYS A 50 9.39 -2.55 8.17
N THR A 51 8.20 -3.16 8.13
CA THR A 51 6.92 -2.50 7.90
C THR A 51 6.04 -2.72 9.11
N VAL A 52 5.58 -1.63 9.71
CA VAL A 52 4.78 -1.67 10.94
C VAL A 52 3.42 -1.06 10.67
N ASN A 53 2.39 -1.90 10.60
CA ASN A 53 1.01 -1.46 10.45
C ASN A 53 0.31 -1.39 11.81
N VAL A 54 -0.52 -0.37 11.99
CA VAL A 54 -1.33 -0.15 13.20
C VAL A 54 -2.75 0.28 12.86
N SER A 55 -3.70 -0.18 13.68
CA SER A 55 -5.07 0.36 13.73
C SER A 55 -5.13 1.71 14.46
N MET A 56 -6.27 2.40 14.38
CA MET A 56 -6.52 3.64 15.13
C MET A 56 -6.94 3.35 16.59
N THR A 57 -6.17 2.53 17.30
CA THR A 57 -6.42 2.21 18.72
C THR A 57 -5.24 2.64 19.55
N ARG A 58 -5.47 3.04 20.80
CA ARG A 58 -4.40 3.54 21.68
C ARG A 58 -3.37 2.43 21.91
N TYR A 59 -3.84 1.19 22.07
CA TYR A 59 -2.97 0.04 22.29
C TYR A 59 -1.94 -0.17 21.16
N THR A 60 -2.38 -0.12 19.90
CA THR A 60 -1.51 -0.36 18.74
C THR A 60 -0.60 0.83 18.47
N LEU A 61 -1.11 2.06 18.63
CA LEU A 61 -0.34 3.29 18.52
C LEU A 61 0.75 3.41 19.61
N ASP A 62 0.45 3.08 20.87
CA ASP A 62 1.45 3.03 21.95
C ASP A 62 2.49 1.93 21.73
N ALA A 63 2.08 0.80 21.15
CA ALA A 63 3.00 -0.25 20.78
C ALA A 63 3.95 0.19 19.65
N LEU A 64 3.46 0.94 18.65
CA LEU A 64 4.30 1.57 17.64
C LEU A 64 5.30 2.55 18.28
N VAL A 65 4.87 3.42 19.20
CA VAL A 65 5.77 4.33 19.92
C VAL A 65 6.89 3.54 20.61
N ARG A 66 6.54 2.49 21.35
CA ARG A 66 7.52 1.62 22.03
C ARG A 66 8.48 0.94 21.05
N VAL A 67 8.00 0.45 19.91
CA VAL A 67 8.85 -0.17 18.88
C VAL A 67 9.82 0.85 18.29
N CYS A 68 9.34 2.03 17.92
CA CYS A 68 10.17 3.10 17.36
C CYS A 68 11.20 3.65 18.38
N GLN A 69 10.87 3.67 19.67
CA GLN A 69 11.78 4.07 20.74
C GLN A 69 12.78 2.97 21.12
N HIS A 70 12.48 1.70 20.84
CA HIS A 70 13.33 0.58 21.23
C HIS A 70 14.70 0.64 20.52
N PRO A 71 15.83 0.48 21.24
CA PRO A 71 17.17 0.62 20.67
C PRO A 71 17.49 -0.42 19.58
N ILE A 72 16.92 -1.62 19.68
CA ILE A 72 17.16 -2.70 18.70
C ILE A 72 16.10 -2.72 17.60
N PHE A 73 14.85 -2.34 17.89
CA PHE A 73 13.74 -2.53 16.94
C PHE A 73 13.53 -1.30 16.06
N GLY A 74 13.60 -0.09 16.65
CA GLY A 74 13.38 1.17 15.92
C GLY A 74 14.32 1.34 14.72
N GLN A 75 15.55 0.85 14.81
CA GLN A 75 16.53 0.92 13.71
C GLN A 75 16.12 0.15 12.45
N TYR A 76 15.19 -0.80 12.55
CA TYR A 76 14.70 -1.60 11.43
C TYR A 76 13.41 -1.07 10.83
N VAL A 77 12.71 -0.15 11.49
CA VAL A 77 11.50 0.47 10.94
C VAL A 77 11.85 1.27 9.69
N ARG A 78 11.23 0.89 8.58
CA ARG A 78 11.35 1.54 7.26
C ARG A 78 10.01 2.08 6.78
N GLU A 79 8.91 1.45 7.20
CA GLU A 79 7.56 1.84 6.85
C GLU A 79 6.65 1.84 8.08
N VAL A 80 5.82 2.88 8.20
CA VAL A 80 4.77 2.99 9.20
C VAL A 80 3.43 3.11 8.48
N GLY A 81 2.60 2.09 8.62
CA GLY A 81 1.27 2.03 8.03
C GLY A 81 0.17 2.29 9.05
N LEU A 82 -0.81 3.10 8.66
CA LEU A 82 -2.06 3.27 9.39
C LEU A 82 -3.17 2.57 8.61
N LEU A 83 -3.91 1.70 9.30
CA LEU A 83 -4.99 1.00 8.66
C LEU A 83 -6.14 1.94 8.25
N THR A 84 -6.68 1.66 7.08
CA THR A 84 -7.92 2.14 6.45
C THR A 84 -9.16 2.00 7.30
N THR A 85 -9.31 0.77 7.78
CA THR A 85 -10.54 0.21 8.33
C THR A 85 -10.82 0.75 9.72
N ARG A 86 -12.09 1.05 9.99
CA ARG A 86 -12.58 1.40 11.32
C ARG A 86 -13.80 0.58 11.67
N ALA A 87 -13.97 0.29 12.95
CA ALA A 87 -15.23 -0.21 13.48
C ALA A 87 -16.26 0.93 13.55
N ARG A 88 -17.47 0.68 13.04
CA ARG A 88 -18.56 1.66 13.00
C ARG A 88 -19.86 1.12 13.57
N PRO A 89 -20.64 1.92 14.31
CA PRO A 89 -21.98 1.51 14.72
C PRO A 89 -22.87 1.10 13.54
N GLU A 90 -22.71 1.75 12.38
CA GLU A 90 -23.50 1.49 11.18
C GLU A 90 -23.20 0.11 10.56
N ASP A 91 -21.97 -0.40 10.75
CA ASP A 91 -21.51 -1.67 10.19
C ASP A 91 -21.78 -2.86 11.12
N ILE A 92 -22.61 -2.67 12.15
CA ILE A 92 -22.89 -3.69 13.17
C ILE A 92 -23.57 -4.95 12.60
N THR A 93 -24.11 -4.90 11.38
CA THR A 93 -24.77 -6.04 10.72
C THR A 93 -23.91 -7.30 10.69
N GLN A 94 -22.63 -7.19 10.32
CA GLN A 94 -21.75 -8.36 10.28
C GLN A 94 -21.42 -8.90 11.68
N PRO A 95 -20.99 -8.05 12.66
CA PRO A 95 -20.91 -8.44 14.07
C PRO A 95 -22.18 -9.11 14.60
N LEU A 96 -23.37 -8.65 14.22
CA LEU A 96 -24.65 -9.25 14.60
C LEU A 96 -24.86 -10.63 13.99
N LYS A 97 -24.47 -10.84 12.73
CA LYS A 97 -24.50 -12.17 12.10
C LYS A 97 -23.56 -13.13 12.81
N ASP A 98 -22.34 -12.69 13.14
CA ASP A 98 -21.34 -13.49 13.84
C ASP A 98 -21.80 -13.83 15.27
N PHE A 99 -22.42 -12.87 15.95
CA PHE A 99 -23.15 -13.08 17.21
C PHE A 99 -24.22 -14.16 17.07
N GLN A 100 -25.11 -14.03 16.08
CA GLN A 100 -26.22 -14.97 15.87
C GLN A 100 -25.72 -16.38 15.55
N ASN A 101 -24.66 -16.49 14.75
CA ASN A 101 -24.06 -17.78 14.39
C ASN A 101 -23.44 -18.44 15.63
N SER A 102 -22.63 -17.70 16.39
CA SER A 102 -22.00 -18.19 17.63
C SER A 102 -23.05 -18.63 18.66
N PHE A 103 -24.14 -17.86 18.78
CA PHE A 103 -25.27 -18.19 19.65
C PHE A 103 -26.00 -19.47 19.21
N LYS A 104 -26.29 -19.63 17.92
CA LYS A 104 -27.01 -20.79 17.37
C LYS A 104 -26.23 -22.09 17.53
N THR A 105 -24.89 -22.07 17.46
CA THR A 105 -24.07 -23.29 17.41
C THR A 105 -23.37 -23.65 18.73
N GLY A 106 -23.33 -22.76 19.73
CA GLY A 106 -22.41 -22.89 20.87
C GLY A 106 -23.02 -23.00 22.29
N GLY A 107 -24.34 -22.99 22.45
CA GLY A 107 -24.96 -23.06 23.79
C GLY A 107 -24.53 -21.92 24.73
N LEU A 108 -24.28 -22.20 26.02
CA LEU A 108 -23.84 -21.20 27.01
C LEU A 108 -22.47 -20.57 26.70
N GLU A 109 -21.52 -21.36 26.20
CA GLU A 109 -20.21 -20.84 25.75
C GLU A 109 -20.38 -19.96 24.51
N GLY A 110 -21.24 -20.38 23.57
CA GLY A 110 -21.62 -19.59 22.40
C GLY A 110 -22.25 -18.25 22.78
N LEU A 111 -23.11 -18.21 23.80
CA LEU A 111 -23.70 -16.97 24.32
C LEU A 111 -22.65 -16.02 24.92
N ASN A 112 -21.72 -16.53 25.73
CA ASN A 112 -20.66 -15.71 26.31
C ASN A 112 -19.73 -15.15 25.23
N ASN A 113 -19.35 -15.98 24.24
CA ASN A 113 -18.56 -15.55 23.09
C ASN A 113 -19.32 -14.49 22.27
N ALA A 114 -20.60 -14.72 21.99
CA ALA A 114 -21.46 -13.76 21.30
C ALA A 114 -21.52 -12.41 22.04
N TYR A 115 -21.75 -12.41 23.35
CA TYR A 115 -21.76 -11.19 24.15
C TYR A 115 -20.39 -10.47 24.12
N HIS A 116 -19.30 -11.22 24.22
CA HIS A 116 -17.94 -10.67 24.16
C HIS A 116 -17.67 -9.97 22.82
N ILE A 117 -18.05 -10.58 21.70
CA ILE A 117 -17.95 -10.04 20.33
C ILE A 117 -18.55 -8.64 20.25
N LEU A 118 -19.80 -8.47 20.68
CA LEU A 118 -20.48 -7.17 20.60
C LEU A 118 -19.86 -6.13 21.55
N GLN A 119 -19.45 -6.54 22.75
CA GLN A 119 -18.78 -5.62 23.69
C GLN A 119 -17.44 -5.13 23.15
N VAL A 120 -16.63 -6.02 22.57
CA VAL A 120 -15.33 -5.67 21.97
C VAL A 120 -15.55 -4.71 20.80
N TYR A 121 -16.51 -5.01 19.93
CA TYR A 121 -16.85 -4.15 18.80
C TYR A 121 -17.29 -2.76 19.24
N ALA A 122 -18.24 -2.67 20.18
CA ALA A 122 -18.72 -1.38 20.69
C ALA A 122 -17.60 -0.55 21.35
N LYS A 123 -16.71 -1.21 22.10
CA LYS A 123 -15.54 -0.56 22.70
C LYS A 123 -14.59 -0.03 21.63
N GLN A 124 -14.32 -0.82 20.58
CA GLN A 124 -13.46 -0.41 19.47
C GLN A 124 -14.05 0.78 18.71
N CYS A 125 -15.34 0.75 18.36
CA CYS A 125 -16.02 1.88 17.73
C CYS A 125 -15.83 3.17 18.54
N HIS A 126 -16.02 3.09 19.87
CA HIS A 126 -15.89 4.23 20.75
C HIS A 126 -14.44 4.75 20.84
N GLU A 127 -13.48 3.84 20.97
CA GLU A 127 -12.06 4.17 21.07
C GLU A 127 -11.54 4.83 19.79
N GLU A 128 -11.80 4.21 18.64
CA GLU A 128 -11.37 4.71 17.33
C GLU A 128 -11.97 6.08 17.03
N PHE A 129 -13.28 6.25 17.27
CA PHE A 129 -13.94 7.55 17.12
C PHE A 129 -13.31 8.62 18.04
N THR A 130 -13.06 8.28 19.30
CA THR A 130 -12.49 9.23 20.28
C THR A 130 -11.07 9.66 19.90
N LEU A 131 -10.24 8.73 19.41
CA LEU A 131 -8.86 9.03 18.99
C LEU A 131 -8.81 9.92 17.75
N GLU A 132 -9.73 9.71 16.81
CA GLU A 132 -9.85 10.56 15.61
C GLU A 132 -10.27 11.99 15.97
N GLN A 133 -11.24 12.16 16.88
CA GLN A 133 -11.74 13.47 17.28
C GLN A 133 -10.79 14.23 18.20
N SER A 134 -10.12 13.53 19.12
CA SER A 134 -9.23 14.17 20.11
C SER A 134 -7.87 14.60 19.53
N GLY A 135 -7.46 14.04 18.39
CA GLY A 135 -6.13 14.26 17.81
C GLY A 135 -5.01 13.51 18.55
N GLU A 136 -5.32 12.74 19.59
CA GLU A 136 -4.35 11.92 20.32
C GLU A 136 -3.66 10.91 19.40
N GLY A 137 -4.40 10.28 18.47
CA GLY A 137 -3.80 9.35 17.51
C GLY A 137 -2.70 10.01 16.64
N THR A 138 -2.90 11.28 16.28
CA THR A 138 -1.88 12.08 15.58
C THR A 138 -0.67 12.35 16.46
N GLN A 139 -0.88 12.62 17.76
CA GLN A 139 0.23 12.85 18.71
C GLN A 139 1.08 11.60 18.93
N LEU A 140 0.46 10.43 19.05
CA LEU A 140 1.16 9.16 19.20
C LEU A 140 1.99 8.85 17.95
N LEU A 141 1.41 8.99 16.74
CA LEU A 141 2.16 8.84 15.48
C LEU A 141 3.30 9.85 15.36
N THR A 142 3.06 11.11 15.74
CA THR A 142 4.09 12.15 15.77
C THR A 142 5.26 11.74 16.67
N THR A 143 4.97 11.17 17.83
CA THR A 143 5.98 10.72 18.81
C THR A 143 6.80 9.55 18.28
N ALA A 144 6.14 8.58 17.63
CA ALA A 144 6.83 7.47 16.96
C ALA A 144 7.77 7.99 15.85
N LEU A 145 7.29 8.90 14.99
CA LEU A 145 8.09 9.46 13.91
C LEU A 145 9.24 10.34 14.40
N LYS A 146 9.06 11.09 15.50
CA LYS A 146 10.15 11.84 16.15
C LYS A 146 11.28 10.92 16.62
N SER A 147 10.93 9.76 17.17
CA SER A 147 11.93 8.77 17.58
C SER A 147 12.76 8.30 16.37
N LEU A 148 12.13 8.06 15.23
CA LEU A 148 12.85 7.67 14.00
C LEU A 148 13.70 8.83 13.44
N LYS A 149 13.20 10.06 13.53
CA LYS A 149 13.96 11.28 13.16
C LYS A 149 15.23 11.45 13.99
N GLU A 150 15.16 11.27 15.30
CA GLU A 150 16.32 11.39 16.21
C GLU A 150 17.47 10.44 15.84
N ARG A 151 17.14 9.34 15.15
CA ARG A 151 18.10 8.37 14.61
C ARG A 151 18.58 8.70 13.18
N GLY A 152 18.11 9.80 12.59
CA GLY A 152 18.39 10.17 11.20
C GLY A 152 17.71 9.26 10.16
N GLN A 153 16.70 8.49 10.54
CA GLN A 153 16.00 7.59 9.62
C GLN A 153 15.02 8.35 8.73
N SER A 154 14.92 7.93 7.47
CA SER A 154 13.80 8.28 6.59
C SER A 154 12.79 7.14 6.54
N VAL A 155 11.51 7.48 6.47
CA VAL A 155 10.41 6.52 6.65
C VAL A 155 9.40 6.65 5.52
N LEU A 156 8.87 5.51 5.09
CA LEU A 156 7.74 5.41 4.19
C LEU A 156 6.44 5.42 5.01
N LEU A 157 5.44 6.17 4.58
CA LEU A 157 4.12 6.15 5.21
C LEU A 157 3.15 5.36 4.35
N SER A 158 2.28 4.58 4.97
CA SER A 158 1.23 3.88 4.25
C SER A 158 -0.16 4.09 4.85
N ALA A 159 -1.14 4.31 4.00
CA ALA A 159 -2.56 4.23 4.33
C ALA A 159 -3.11 3.00 3.60
N THR A 160 -3.52 1.97 4.33
CA THR A 160 -3.93 0.70 3.73
C THR A 160 -5.09 0.06 4.45
N ASP A 161 -6.10 -0.40 3.73
CA ASP A 161 -7.15 -1.27 4.27
C ASP A 161 -6.77 -2.76 4.27
N CYS A 162 -5.61 -3.13 3.74
CA CYS A 162 -5.13 -4.50 3.80
C CYS A 162 -4.63 -4.84 5.20
N LEU A 163 -5.34 -5.76 5.85
CA LEU A 163 -4.88 -6.41 7.07
C LEU A 163 -3.60 -7.20 6.76
N SER A 164 -2.46 -6.69 7.22
CA SER A 164 -1.19 -7.42 7.17
C SER A 164 -1.15 -8.44 8.31
N PRO A 165 -0.68 -9.68 8.07
CA PRO A 165 -0.52 -10.70 9.12
C PRO A 165 0.43 -10.27 10.26
N MET A 166 1.19 -9.18 10.09
CA MET A 166 2.14 -8.65 11.08
C MET A 166 1.71 -7.31 11.69
N GLU A 167 0.42 -6.93 11.63
CA GLU A 167 -0.04 -5.74 12.34
C GLU A 167 0.31 -5.81 13.83
N ILE A 168 0.90 -4.74 14.36
CA ILE A 168 1.26 -4.69 15.77
C ILE A 168 -0.02 -4.79 16.59
N GLY A 169 -0.02 -5.77 17.49
CA GLY A 169 -1.19 -5.99 18.33
C GLY A 169 -2.30 -6.76 17.65
N ALA A 170 -2.14 -7.26 16.42
CA ALA A 170 -3.13 -8.12 15.75
C ALA A 170 -3.61 -9.25 16.67
N LYS A 171 -2.70 -9.93 17.37
CA LYS A 171 -3.06 -11.02 18.30
C LYS A 171 -3.78 -10.59 19.58
N ARG A 172 -3.90 -9.29 19.88
CA ARG A 172 -4.56 -8.75 21.08
C ARG A 172 -5.77 -7.88 20.75
N ALA A 173 -5.77 -7.25 19.57
CA ALA A 173 -6.92 -6.60 18.96
C ALA A 173 -7.87 -7.62 18.31
N TYR A 174 -7.38 -8.80 17.90
CA TYR A 174 -8.14 -9.80 17.12
C TYR A 174 -8.07 -11.22 17.71
N ARG A 175 -7.81 -11.37 19.02
CA ARG A 175 -7.95 -12.68 19.70
C ARG A 175 -9.41 -13.03 20.01
N ASP A 176 -10.27 -12.76 19.04
CA ASP A 176 -11.51 -13.49 18.92
C ASP A 176 -11.63 -13.94 17.46
N HIS A 177 -11.48 -15.24 17.25
CA HIS A 177 -11.69 -15.91 15.95
C HIS A 177 -13.09 -15.64 15.35
N ALA A 178 -13.95 -14.98 16.11
CA ALA A 178 -15.27 -14.51 15.75
C ALA A 178 -15.29 -13.49 14.61
N PHE A 179 -14.29 -12.62 14.50
CA PHE A 179 -14.27 -11.53 13.52
C PHE A 179 -13.28 -11.80 12.38
N LYS A 180 -13.34 -12.99 11.78
CA LYS A 180 -12.59 -13.28 10.54
C LYS A 180 -12.95 -12.32 9.39
N TRP A 181 -14.06 -11.58 9.52
CA TRP A 181 -14.62 -10.72 8.50
C TRP A 181 -15.11 -9.42 9.14
N LEU A 182 -14.20 -8.59 9.65
CA LEU A 182 -14.52 -7.15 9.68
C LEU A 182 -14.81 -6.77 8.23
N SER A 183 -16.04 -6.28 8.02
CA SER A 183 -16.61 -5.93 6.74
C SER A 183 -15.54 -5.37 5.81
N LYS A 184 -15.48 -5.95 4.60
CA LYS A 184 -14.86 -5.26 3.47
C LYS A 184 -15.38 -3.82 3.49
N CYS A 185 -14.44 -2.89 3.58
CA CYS A 185 -14.55 -1.46 3.27
C CYS A 185 -15.52 -0.61 4.10
N ASN A 186 -14.95 0.16 5.03
CA ASN A 186 -15.47 1.50 5.30
C ASN A 186 -14.28 2.44 5.54
N GLY A 187 -13.35 2.37 4.58
CA GLY A 187 -12.01 2.95 4.67
C GLY A 187 -12.11 4.44 5.01
N ARG A 188 -11.59 4.83 6.17
CA ARG A 188 -11.42 6.25 6.53
C ARG A 188 -10.14 6.76 5.89
N LEU A 189 -10.03 6.64 4.56
CA LEU A 189 -8.84 7.05 3.84
C LEU A 189 -8.56 8.54 4.11
N ARG A 190 -9.60 9.38 4.07
CA ARG A 190 -9.47 10.81 4.36
C ARG A 190 -8.91 11.10 5.75
N SER A 191 -9.49 10.48 6.78
CA SER A 191 -9.05 10.70 8.17
C SER A 191 -7.63 10.17 8.36
N SER A 192 -7.34 8.98 7.84
CA SER A 192 -6.04 8.31 7.97
C SER A 192 -4.93 9.11 7.28
N MET A 193 -5.17 9.57 6.05
CA MET A 193 -4.24 10.43 5.33
C MET A 193 -4.01 11.74 6.06
N ARG A 194 -5.06 12.35 6.62
CA ARG A 194 -4.94 13.58 7.43
C ARG A 194 -4.08 13.35 8.67
N VAL A 195 -4.29 12.25 9.38
CA VAL A 195 -3.51 11.90 10.58
C VAL A 195 -2.04 11.65 10.21
N LEU A 196 -1.78 10.85 9.19
CA LEU A 196 -0.42 10.56 8.71
C LEU A 196 0.31 11.83 8.27
N ALA A 197 -0.33 12.66 7.45
CA ALA A 197 0.27 13.90 6.94
C ALA A 197 0.54 14.91 8.05
N ASN A 198 -0.38 15.05 9.02
CA ASN A 198 -0.15 15.89 10.19
C ASN A 198 1.00 15.36 11.07
N ALA A 199 1.07 14.05 11.28
CA ALA A 199 2.15 13.45 12.05
C ALA A 199 3.52 13.60 11.36
N ALA A 200 3.57 13.43 10.04
CA ALA A 200 4.74 13.69 9.21
C ALA A 200 5.20 15.15 9.37
N PHE A 201 4.30 16.10 9.16
CA PHE A 201 4.57 17.52 9.27
C PHE A 201 5.07 17.91 10.66
N ARG A 202 4.37 17.49 11.72
CA ARG A 202 4.68 17.85 13.12
C ARG A 202 5.93 17.17 13.68
N SER A 203 6.27 15.98 13.18
CA SER A 203 7.50 15.29 13.60
C SER A 203 8.75 15.91 12.96
N GLY A 204 8.61 16.42 11.73
CA GLY A 204 9.74 16.79 10.89
C GLY A 204 10.63 15.60 10.54
N CYS A 205 10.09 14.37 10.63
CA CYS A 205 10.76 13.18 10.15
C CYS A 205 10.83 13.21 8.62
N ARG A 206 11.93 12.71 8.04
CA ARG A 206 12.08 12.69 6.58
C ARG A 206 11.20 11.59 5.99
N ILE A 207 10.14 11.99 5.27
CA ILE A 207 9.30 11.05 4.54
C ILE A 207 9.93 10.81 3.16
N ASN A 208 10.28 9.55 2.86
CA ASN A 208 10.89 9.17 1.58
C ASN A 208 9.91 8.50 0.62
N GLY A 209 8.74 8.08 1.10
CA GLY A 209 7.72 7.52 0.24
C GLY A 209 6.33 7.51 0.87
N LEU A 210 5.35 7.27 0.01
CA LEU A 210 3.95 7.16 0.38
C LEU A 210 3.31 5.99 -0.36
N HIS A 211 2.66 5.09 0.36
CA HIS A 211 1.81 4.05 -0.22
C HIS A 211 0.35 4.31 0.17
N ILE A 212 -0.52 4.35 -0.83
CA ILE A 212 -1.96 4.44 -0.63
C ILE A 212 -2.55 3.19 -1.25
N LYS A 213 -3.13 2.35 -0.42
CA LYS A 213 -3.88 1.18 -0.86
C LYS A 213 -5.31 1.30 -0.37
N HIS A 214 -6.24 1.33 -1.32
CA HIS A 214 -7.64 1.47 -1.04
C HIS A 214 -8.49 0.52 -1.88
N ASP A 215 -9.01 -0.50 -1.23
CA ASP A 215 -10.01 -1.42 -1.72
C ASP A 215 -11.37 -0.97 -1.15
N CYS A 216 -12.18 -0.22 -1.93
CA CYS A 216 -13.60 -0.02 -1.61
C CYS A 216 -14.51 -0.88 -2.50
N ASP A 217 -14.39 -2.20 -2.38
CA ASP A 217 -15.28 -3.22 -2.95
C ASP A 217 -16.78 -3.13 -2.55
N ILE A 218 -17.25 -2.12 -1.80
CA ILE A 218 -18.70 -2.00 -1.53
C ILE A 218 -19.38 -1.17 -2.60
N SER A 219 -20.38 -1.78 -3.23
CA SER A 219 -21.50 -1.17 -3.94
C SER A 219 -22.17 0.05 -3.26
N ASP A 220 -21.87 0.36 -2.00
CA ASP A 220 -22.49 1.40 -1.18
C ASP A 220 -21.51 2.52 -0.77
N CYS A 221 -20.22 2.41 -1.14
CA CYS A 221 -19.35 3.59 -1.20
C CYS A 221 -19.85 4.43 -2.39
N GLU A 222 -20.73 5.40 -2.16
CA GLU A 222 -20.93 6.45 -3.17
C GLU A 222 -19.53 6.98 -3.55
N LEU A 223 -19.22 7.10 -4.85
CA LEU A 223 -17.90 7.53 -5.34
C LEU A 223 -17.42 8.85 -4.67
N ASP A 224 -18.35 9.65 -4.17
CA ASP A 224 -18.11 10.91 -3.45
C ASP A 224 -18.20 10.81 -1.92
N SER A 225 -18.24 9.61 -1.35
CA SER A 225 -18.25 9.41 0.10
C SER A 225 -17.07 10.17 0.71
N PRO A 226 -17.33 11.19 1.55
CA PRO A 226 -16.30 12.12 2.01
C PRO A 226 -15.20 11.44 2.83
N GLU A 227 -15.38 10.17 3.20
CA GLU A 227 -14.44 9.36 3.97
C GLU A 227 -13.42 8.61 3.12
N CYS A 228 -13.75 8.30 1.86
CA CYS A 228 -12.88 7.59 0.91
C CYS A 228 -12.04 8.55 0.04
N VAL A 229 -12.20 9.88 0.24
CA VAL A 229 -11.52 10.90 -0.55
C VAL A 229 -10.15 11.28 0.01
N ILE A 230 -9.16 11.40 -0.86
CA ILE A 230 -7.88 12.01 -0.50
C ILE A 230 -8.05 13.54 -0.46
N ASP A 231 -7.87 14.12 0.73
CA ASP A 231 -7.90 15.57 0.94
C ASP A 231 -6.71 15.99 1.81
N LEU A 232 -5.61 16.31 1.12
CA LEU A 232 -4.34 16.68 1.75
C LEU A 232 -4.23 18.17 2.07
N GLY A 233 -5.07 19.02 1.48
CA GLY A 233 -5.15 20.47 1.75
C GLY A 233 -3.81 21.12 2.13
N HIS A 234 -3.73 21.68 3.34
CA HIS A 234 -2.56 22.39 3.86
C HIS A 234 -1.37 21.50 4.26
N VAL A 235 -1.55 20.19 4.35
CA VAL A 235 -0.50 19.23 4.76
C VAL A 235 0.20 18.56 3.58
N LEU A 236 -0.17 18.92 2.35
CA LEU A 236 0.45 18.43 1.11
C LEU A 236 1.98 18.56 1.12
N GLY A 237 2.50 19.67 1.69
CA GLY A 237 3.93 19.94 1.78
C GLY A 237 4.76 18.86 2.52
N ALA A 238 4.11 18.05 3.38
CA ALA A 238 4.76 16.93 4.07
C ALA A 238 5.32 15.88 3.10
N PHE A 239 4.76 15.79 1.89
CA PHE A 239 5.15 14.80 0.88
C PHE A 239 6.01 15.38 -0.25
N SER A 240 6.39 16.66 -0.20
CA SER A 240 7.18 17.31 -1.26
C SER A 240 8.53 16.66 -1.58
N MET A 241 9.10 15.89 -0.64
CA MET A 241 10.44 15.30 -0.74
C MET A 241 10.42 13.77 -0.94
N ILE A 242 9.26 13.19 -1.26
CA ILE A 242 9.15 11.75 -1.49
C ILE A 242 9.88 11.34 -2.78
N LYS A 243 10.40 10.13 -2.76
CA LYS A 243 11.04 9.44 -3.89
C LYS A 243 10.21 8.28 -4.43
N THR A 244 9.40 7.68 -3.56
CA THR A 244 8.56 6.53 -3.88
C THR A 244 7.10 6.86 -3.66
N LEU A 245 6.26 6.57 -4.65
CA LEU A 245 4.81 6.69 -4.55
C LEU A 245 4.18 5.41 -5.07
N CYS A 246 3.32 4.80 -4.26
CA CYS A 246 2.49 3.67 -4.67
C CYS A 246 1.03 4.04 -4.45
N ILE A 247 0.23 3.88 -5.49
CA ILE A 247 -1.20 4.09 -5.50
C ILE A 247 -1.80 2.77 -5.98
N ASP A 248 -2.61 2.14 -5.14
CA ASP A 248 -3.30 0.89 -5.44
C ASP A 248 -4.77 1.05 -5.06
N PHE A 249 -5.63 1.27 -6.04
CA PHE A 249 -7.07 1.37 -5.86
C PHE A 249 -7.78 0.22 -6.58
N THR A 250 -8.82 -0.33 -5.97
CA THR A 250 -9.73 -1.24 -6.70
C THR A 250 -10.55 -0.48 -7.73
N ASP A 251 -11.04 0.70 -7.37
CA ASP A 251 -11.92 1.49 -8.21
C ASP A 251 -11.29 2.83 -8.58
N LEU A 252 -11.89 3.49 -9.58
CA LEU A 252 -11.39 4.79 -10.01
C LEU A 252 -11.55 5.80 -8.86
N PRO A 253 -10.47 6.49 -8.42
CA PRO A 253 -10.59 7.48 -7.38
C PRO A 253 -11.51 8.62 -7.82
N SER A 254 -12.25 9.21 -6.88
CA SER A 254 -13.09 10.38 -7.17
C SER A 254 -12.27 11.53 -7.77
N GLU A 255 -12.91 12.41 -8.54
CA GLU A 255 -12.25 13.56 -9.17
C GLU A 255 -11.51 14.44 -8.14
N LYS A 256 -12.05 14.55 -6.93
CA LYS A 256 -11.42 15.26 -5.82
C LYS A 256 -10.15 14.57 -5.31
N SER A 257 -10.17 13.23 -5.21
CA SER A 257 -8.98 12.44 -4.87
C SER A 257 -7.91 12.55 -5.93
N LEU A 258 -8.30 12.47 -7.20
CA LEU A 258 -7.43 12.70 -8.35
C LEU A 258 -6.80 14.10 -8.24
N LYS A 259 -7.58 15.18 -8.13
CA LYS A 259 -7.01 16.54 -7.97
C LYS A 259 -5.98 16.64 -6.84
N SER A 260 -6.24 16.04 -5.68
CA SER A 260 -5.28 15.99 -4.57
C SER A 260 -4.00 15.21 -4.92
N LEU A 261 -4.12 14.07 -5.60
CA LEU A 261 -2.98 13.28 -6.08
C LEU A 261 -2.17 14.04 -7.13
N GLY A 262 -2.83 14.72 -8.08
CA GLY A 262 -2.16 15.58 -9.06
C GLY A 262 -1.38 16.72 -8.42
N ALA A 263 -1.96 17.38 -7.42
CA ALA A 263 -1.26 18.40 -6.65
C ALA A 263 -0.03 17.83 -5.92
N MET A 264 -0.15 16.63 -5.36
CA MET A 264 0.96 15.93 -4.70
C MET A 264 2.09 15.58 -5.68
N LEU A 265 1.75 15.03 -6.86
CA LEU A 265 2.72 14.72 -7.90
C LEU A 265 3.46 15.98 -8.35
N SER A 266 2.73 17.08 -8.56
CA SER A 266 3.28 18.36 -9.02
C SER A 266 4.32 18.97 -8.07
N ILE A 267 4.17 18.74 -6.75
CA ILE A 267 5.15 19.23 -5.76
C ILE A 267 6.31 18.25 -5.52
N SER A 268 6.14 16.97 -5.87
CA SER A 268 7.06 15.88 -5.54
C SER A 268 8.13 15.70 -6.62
N ARG A 269 9.01 16.69 -6.77
CA ARG A 269 10.01 16.73 -7.86
C ARG A 269 11.15 15.72 -7.76
N GLN A 270 11.22 14.96 -6.66
CA GLN A 270 12.25 13.94 -6.43
C GLN A 270 11.74 12.52 -6.63
N LEU A 271 10.54 12.34 -7.21
CA LEU A 271 10.01 11.02 -7.51
C LEU A 271 10.95 10.26 -8.46
N GLU A 272 11.29 9.05 -8.03
CA GLU A 272 12.15 8.12 -8.77
C GLU A 272 11.42 6.79 -9.04
N ASP A 273 10.50 6.39 -8.17
CA ASP A 273 9.78 5.12 -8.23
C ASP A 273 8.26 5.38 -8.05
N VAL A 274 7.49 5.12 -9.10
CA VAL A 274 6.05 5.36 -9.12
C VAL A 274 5.32 4.09 -9.53
N THR A 275 4.35 3.69 -8.71
CA THR A 275 3.40 2.62 -9.01
C THR A 275 1.98 3.19 -8.97
N VAL A 276 1.24 3.00 -10.04
CA VAL A 276 -0.20 3.33 -10.13
C VAL A 276 -0.92 2.07 -10.60
N SER A 277 -1.71 1.50 -9.71
CA SER A 277 -2.58 0.35 -9.93
C SER A 277 -4.01 0.80 -9.66
N LEU A 278 -4.85 0.73 -10.67
CA LEU A 278 -6.29 0.93 -10.58
C LEU A 278 -6.88 -0.40 -11.09
N ARG A 279 -7.95 -0.98 -10.54
CA ARG A 279 -8.57 -2.20 -11.14
C ARG A 279 -9.75 -1.83 -12.03
N CYS A 280 -9.50 -0.88 -12.91
CA CYS A 280 -10.44 -0.27 -13.84
C CYS A 280 -10.21 -0.79 -15.26
N VAL A 281 -10.10 -2.10 -15.43
CA VAL A 281 -9.97 -2.70 -16.76
C VAL A 281 -11.37 -2.83 -17.38
N PRO A 282 -11.56 -2.39 -18.63
CA PRO A 282 -12.85 -2.57 -19.30
C PRO A 282 -13.25 -4.05 -19.37
N GLY A 283 -14.53 -4.35 -19.11
CA GLY A 283 -15.13 -5.69 -19.18
C GLY A 283 -14.81 -6.68 -18.07
N SER A 284 -13.89 -6.38 -17.13
CA SER A 284 -13.51 -7.35 -16.09
C SER A 284 -14.41 -7.37 -14.84
N THR A 285 -15.34 -6.43 -14.66
CA THR A 285 -16.39 -6.45 -13.59
C THR A 285 -17.36 -5.27 -13.77
N GLY A 286 -18.56 -5.35 -13.16
CA GLY A 286 -19.71 -4.43 -13.33
C GLY A 286 -19.55 -2.98 -12.85
N TYR A 287 -18.38 -2.36 -13.03
CA TYR A 287 -18.08 -0.99 -12.66
C TYR A 287 -18.12 -0.07 -13.89
N ARG A 288 -18.97 0.96 -13.85
CA ARG A 288 -19.13 1.95 -14.93
C ARG A 288 -17.99 2.97 -14.86
N LEU A 289 -17.14 2.99 -15.88
CA LEU A 289 -16.11 4.02 -16.04
C LEU A 289 -16.67 5.21 -16.83
N GLU A 290 -16.85 6.36 -16.17
CA GLU A 290 -17.27 7.57 -16.88
C GLU A 290 -16.12 8.15 -17.73
N LYS A 291 -16.41 8.51 -18.99
CA LYS A 291 -15.44 9.09 -19.94
C LYS A 291 -14.71 10.32 -19.38
N ALA A 292 -15.37 11.10 -18.53
CA ALA A 292 -14.79 12.29 -17.89
C ALA A 292 -13.70 11.94 -16.87
N SER A 293 -13.91 10.89 -16.08
CA SER A 293 -12.97 10.44 -15.05
C SER A 293 -11.70 9.87 -15.66
N ILE A 294 -11.81 9.22 -16.82
CA ILE A 294 -10.68 8.69 -17.57
C ILE A 294 -9.78 9.82 -18.12
N ARG A 295 -10.38 10.87 -18.69
CA ARG A 295 -9.62 12.06 -19.13
C ARG A 295 -8.91 12.73 -17.96
N THR A 296 -9.55 12.77 -16.80
CA THR A 296 -8.98 13.36 -15.59
C THR A 296 -7.74 12.59 -15.13
N VAL A 297 -7.75 11.25 -15.22
CA VAL A 297 -6.56 10.42 -14.93
C VAL A 297 -5.44 10.66 -15.93
N ASP A 298 -5.73 10.71 -17.23
CA ASP A 298 -4.75 11.03 -18.27
C ASP A 298 -4.06 12.37 -17.96
N ASP A 299 -4.84 13.44 -17.78
CA ASP A 299 -4.32 14.79 -17.57
C ASP A 299 -3.47 14.87 -16.30
N LEU A 300 -3.96 14.26 -15.20
CA LEU A 300 -3.27 14.23 -13.93
C LEU A 300 -1.91 13.54 -14.00
N LEU A 301 -1.86 12.36 -14.61
CA LEU A 301 -0.61 11.60 -14.73
C LEU A 301 0.37 12.32 -15.66
N CYS A 302 -0.12 12.90 -16.75
CA CYS A 302 0.68 13.66 -17.71
C CYS A 302 1.30 14.93 -17.10
N GLU A 303 0.56 15.64 -16.26
CA GLU A 303 1.06 16.84 -15.58
C GLU A 303 1.99 16.49 -14.42
N GLY A 304 1.64 15.45 -13.64
CA GLY A 304 2.33 15.09 -12.42
C GLY A 304 3.64 14.31 -12.61
N LEU A 305 3.75 13.48 -13.66
CA LEU A 305 4.86 12.53 -13.82
C LEU A 305 5.94 12.95 -14.84
N ARG A 306 6.24 14.25 -14.93
CA ARG A 306 7.15 14.81 -15.94
C ARG A 306 8.64 14.73 -15.61
N HIS A 307 9.03 14.04 -14.54
CA HIS A 307 10.36 14.20 -13.96
C HIS A 307 11.06 12.86 -13.74
N GLY A 308 12.15 12.63 -14.48
CA GLY A 308 13.33 11.88 -14.04
C GLY A 308 13.11 10.50 -13.41
N LEU A 309 12.01 9.82 -13.74
CA LEU A 309 11.63 8.54 -13.13
C LEU A 309 12.68 7.48 -13.47
N LYS A 310 12.96 6.60 -12.51
CA LYS A 310 13.80 5.42 -12.68
C LYS A 310 12.97 4.15 -12.82
N LYS A 311 11.84 4.10 -12.13
CA LYS A 311 10.90 2.98 -12.17
C LYS A 311 9.48 3.49 -12.32
N LEU A 312 8.74 2.88 -13.23
CA LEU A 312 7.33 3.15 -13.44
C LEU A 312 6.58 1.83 -13.59
N ARG A 313 5.53 1.66 -12.78
CA ARG A 313 4.57 0.56 -12.89
C ARG A 313 3.17 1.15 -13.06
N LEU A 314 2.53 0.83 -14.17
CA LEU A 314 1.15 1.19 -14.43
C LEU A 314 0.34 -0.10 -14.57
N SER A 315 -0.78 -0.20 -13.85
CA SER A 315 -1.63 -1.39 -13.91
C SER A 315 -3.12 -1.06 -13.92
N GLY A 316 -3.86 -1.70 -14.82
CA GLY A 316 -5.31 -1.88 -14.73
C GLY A 316 -6.21 -0.66 -15.04
N PHE A 317 -5.80 0.25 -15.92
CA PHE A 317 -6.68 1.37 -16.33
C PHE A 317 -6.50 1.79 -17.79
N PRO A 318 -7.52 2.46 -18.37
CA PRO A 318 -7.41 3.05 -19.69
C PRO A 318 -6.53 4.30 -19.71
N ILE A 319 -5.63 4.41 -20.69
CA ILE A 319 -4.76 5.57 -20.90
C ILE A 319 -4.67 5.91 -22.40
N SER A 320 -4.67 7.20 -22.76
CA SER A 320 -4.43 7.56 -24.16
C SER A 320 -2.98 7.35 -24.59
N GLN A 321 -2.74 7.07 -25.88
CA GLN A 321 -1.39 7.01 -26.44
C GLN A 321 -0.59 8.29 -26.17
N TYR A 322 -1.23 9.46 -26.35
CA TYR A 322 -0.61 10.74 -25.99
C TYR A 322 -0.22 10.78 -24.52
N GLY A 323 -1.12 10.37 -23.63
CA GLY A 323 -0.86 10.43 -22.20
C GLY A 323 0.29 9.53 -21.75
N LEU A 324 0.31 8.29 -22.24
CA LEU A 324 1.39 7.34 -21.98
C LEU A 324 2.75 7.87 -22.49
N VAL A 325 2.78 8.39 -23.72
CA VAL A 325 3.98 8.99 -24.31
C VAL A 325 4.44 10.22 -23.52
N CYS A 326 3.52 11.06 -23.02
CA CYS A 326 3.84 12.22 -22.21
C CYS A 326 4.49 11.84 -20.86
N ILE A 327 3.91 10.86 -20.15
CA ILE A 327 4.45 10.37 -18.87
C ILE A 327 5.86 9.82 -19.07
N LEU A 328 6.02 8.93 -20.06
CA LEU A 328 7.28 8.25 -20.33
C LEU A 328 8.34 9.21 -20.90
N GLY A 329 7.92 10.16 -21.74
CA GLY A 329 8.81 11.09 -22.41
C GLY A 329 9.54 12.06 -21.47
N GLY A 330 8.99 12.34 -20.29
CA GLY A 330 9.69 13.09 -19.24
C GLY A 330 10.90 12.36 -18.65
N SER A 331 11.03 11.05 -18.90
CA SER A 331 11.97 10.15 -18.23
C SER A 331 12.85 9.32 -19.17
N PHE A 332 12.95 9.69 -20.46
CA PHE A 332 13.72 8.96 -21.49
C PHE A 332 15.13 8.52 -21.07
N ARG A 333 15.86 9.38 -20.36
CA ARG A 333 17.27 9.16 -20.00
C ARG A 333 17.43 8.45 -18.66
N THR A 334 16.40 8.42 -17.84
CA THR A 334 16.47 7.99 -16.43
C THR A 334 15.73 6.69 -16.18
N LEU A 335 14.71 6.38 -16.99
CA LEU A 335 13.86 5.20 -16.80
C LEU A 335 14.65 3.92 -17.06
N GLN A 336 14.67 3.05 -16.06
CA GLN A 336 15.41 1.79 -16.05
C GLN A 336 14.48 0.58 -15.95
N SER A 337 13.32 0.74 -15.30
CA SER A 337 12.34 -0.32 -15.09
C SER A 337 10.97 0.18 -15.51
N LEU A 338 10.31 -0.54 -16.41
CA LEU A 338 8.97 -0.24 -16.88
C LEU A 338 8.09 -1.49 -16.73
N GLU A 339 6.96 -1.33 -16.06
CA GLU A 339 5.93 -2.36 -16.01
C GLU A 339 4.59 -1.79 -16.47
N LEU A 340 4.00 -2.45 -17.46
CA LEU A 340 2.68 -2.17 -18.00
C LEU A 340 1.85 -3.46 -17.95
N THR A 341 0.87 -3.49 -17.06
CA THR A 341 0.03 -4.68 -16.86
C THR A 341 -1.42 -4.28 -16.99
N GLN A 342 -2.25 -5.03 -17.72
CA GLN A 342 -3.70 -4.72 -17.78
C GLN A 342 -4.01 -3.28 -18.26
N ILE A 343 -3.19 -2.74 -19.17
CA ILE A 343 -3.36 -1.36 -19.66
C ILE A 343 -4.19 -1.35 -20.93
N ALA A 344 -5.25 -0.55 -20.93
CA ALA A 344 -6.10 -0.32 -22.09
C ALA A 344 -5.69 0.97 -22.83
N LEU A 345 -5.07 0.83 -24.00
CA LEU A 345 -4.63 1.97 -24.80
C LEU A 345 -5.80 2.56 -25.59
N ARG A 346 -6.01 3.86 -25.45
CA ARG A 346 -7.02 4.63 -26.20
C ARG A 346 -6.37 5.56 -27.21
N ARG A 347 -7.11 5.88 -28.28
CA ARG A 347 -6.70 6.88 -29.30
C ARG A 347 -5.29 6.61 -29.85
N GLY A 348 -5.03 5.35 -30.21
CA GLY A 348 -3.70 4.91 -30.62
C GLY A 348 -3.60 3.40 -30.70
N THR A 349 -2.40 2.92 -30.97
CA THR A 349 -2.14 1.48 -31.11
C THR A 349 -0.82 1.07 -30.49
N TRP A 350 -0.79 -0.13 -29.91
CA TRP A 350 0.42 -0.73 -29.36
C TRP A 350 1.49 -0.94 -30.44
N ASP A 351 1.09 -1.12 -31.71
CA ASP A 351 2.00 -1.21 -32.86
C ASP A 351 2.85 0.05 -33.05
N LEU A 352 2.41 1.20 -32.54
CA LEU A 352 3.18 2.44 -32.53
C LEU A 352 3.94 2.64 -31.21
N VAL A 353 3.31 2.31 -30.09
CA VAL A 353 3.89 2.52 -28.75
C VAL A 353 5.07 1.59 -28.48
N ILE A 354 4.97 0.30 -28.82
CA ILE A 354 6.04 -0.67 -28.53
C ILE A 354 7.32 -0.37 -29.32
N PRO A 355 7.30 -0.12 -30.65
CA PRO A 355 8.50 0.30 -31.36
C PRO A 355 9.05 1.63 -30.85
N TRP A 356 8.17 2.56 -30.44
CA TRP A 356 8.61 3.81 -29.84
C TRP A 356 9.34 3.58 -28.49
N LEU A 357 8.82 2.73 -27.61
CA LEU A 357 9.49 2.34 -26.37
C LEU A 357 10.87 1.76 -26.63
N ARG A 358 10.95 0.80 -27.56
CA ARG A 358 12.20 0.14 -27.95
C ARG A 358 13.26 1.13 -28.44
N ASN A 359 12.85 2.12 -29.22
CA ASN A 359 13.77 3.04 -29.89
C ASN A 359 14.20 4.21 -28.99
N ASN A 360 13.42 4.56 -27.96
CA ASN A 360 13.65 5.76 -27.16
C ASN A 360 14.19 5.49 -25.74
N PHE A 361 14.10 4.26 -25.23
CA PHE A 361 14.50 3.93 -23.86
C PHE A 361 15.63 2.90 -23.80
N SER A 362 16.46 2.99 -22.76
CA SER A 362 17.50 2.02 -22.43
C SER A 362 17.15 1.27 -21.15
N LEU A 363 16.02 0.57 -21.18
CA LEU A 363 15.48 -0.18 -20.05
C LEU A 363 16.40 -1.36 -19.67
N SER A 364 16.52 -1.60 -18.37
CA SER A 364 17.17 -2.79 -17.79
C SER A 364 16.17 -3.82 -17.30
N GLU A 365 14.91 -3.44 -17.08
CA GLU A 365 13.83 -4.34 -16.68
C GLU A 365 12.57 -3.93 -17.45
N VAL A 366 11.86 -4.89 -18.00
CA VAL A 366 10.55 -4.66 -18.62
C VAL A 366 9.60 -5.80 -18.28
N THR A 367 8.39 -5.44 -17.90
CA THR A 367 7.26 -6.36 -17.73
C THR A 367 6.08 -5.81 -18.53
N ILE A 368 5.57 -6.59 -19.48
CA ILE A 368 4.41 -6.21 -20.31
C ILE A 368 3.48 -7.41 -20.38
N GLU A 369 2.28 -7.27 -19.81
CA GLU A 369 1.31 -8.35 -19.71
C GLU A 369 -0.11 -7.80 -19.87
N GLU A 370 -0.99 -8.57 -20.53
CA GLU A 370 -2.43 -8.26 -20.63
C GLU A 370 -2.70 -6.83 -21.16
N LEU A 371 -2.25 -6.51 -22.37
CA LEU A 371 -2.52 -5.21 -22.98
C LEU A 371 -3.83 -5.23 -23.78
N TYR A 372 -4.57 -4.12 -23.75
CA TYR A 372 -5.83 -3.98 -24.48
C TYR A 372 -5.77 -2.76 -25.39
N GLN A 373 -6.50 -2.78 -26.50
CA GLN A 373 -6.71 -1.61 -27.36
C GLN A 373 -8.19 -1.29 -27.43
N VAL A 374 -8.50 0.00 -27.36
CA VAL A 374 -9.87 0.48 -27.21
C VAL A 374 -10.13 1.64 -28.16
N ASP A 375 -11.21 1.55 -28.93
CA ASP A 375 -11.71 2.67 -29.72
C ASP A 375 -12.48 3.64 -28.82
N ASP A 376 -12.21 4.93 -28.98
CA ASP A 376 -12.83 6.00 -28.20
C ASP A 376 -14.29 6.25 -28.64
N ASP A 377 -14.67 5.71 -29.79
CA ASP A 377 -16.02 5.73 -30.38
C ASP A 377 -16.88 4.52 -29.95
N ASP A 378 -16.27 3.47 -29.38
CA ASP A 378 -16.94 2.26 -28.86
C ASP A 378 -17.44 2.40 -27.40
N LEU A 379 -17.90 3.59 -27.05
CA LEU A 379 -18.50 3.86 -25.74
C LEU A 379 -20.00 3.59 -25.80
N ASP A 380 -20.45 2.49 -25.19
CA ASP A 380 -21.86 2.33 -24.86
C ASP A 380 -22.13 2.69 -23.39
N GLU A 381 -23.41 2.68 -22.99
CA GLU A 381 -23.82 2.94 -21.60
C GLU A 381 -23.34 1.86 -20.61
N GLU A 382 -22.76 0.76 -21.11
CA GLU A 382 -22.27 -0.38 -20.32
C GLU A 382 -20.73 -0.45 -20.22
N GLY A 383 -19.98 0.29 -21.05
CA GLY A 383 -18.52 0.41 -20.95
C GLY A 383 -17.83 0.53 -22.30
N TYR A 384 -16.57 0.09 -22.35
CA TYR A 384 -15.83 -0.04 -23.61
C TYR A 384 -16.05 -1.42 -24.20
N LEU A 385 -16.32 -1.47 -25.51
CA LEU A 385 -15.92 -2.64 -26.30
C LEU A 385 -14.40 -2.53 -26.51
N PHE A 386 -13.66 -3.53 -26.04
CA PHE A 386 -12.21 -3.59 -26.21
C PHE A 386 -11.83 -4.80 -27.05
N GLU A 387 -10.83 -4.63 -27.89
CA GLU A 387 -10.17 -5.76 -28.52
C GLU A 387 -8.98 -6.15 -27.64
N GLU A 388 -8.97 -7.41 -27.21
CA GLU A 388 -7.78 -7.99 -26.57
C GLU A 388 -6.63 -7.99 -27.57
N PHE A 389 -5.60 -7.20 -27.28
CA PHE A 389 -4.36 -7.24 -28.04
C PHE A 389 -3.46 -8.29 -27.41
N TYR A 390 -3.54 -9.51 -27.94
CA TYR A 390 -2.78 -10.63 -27.40
C TYR A 390 -1.30 -10.52 -27.79
N PHE A 391 -0.49 -10.11 -26.83
CA PHE A 391 0.96 -10.30 -26.86
C PHE A 391 1.35 -11.43 -25.91
N GLU A 392 2.40 -12.19 -26.25
CA GLU A 392 3.01 -13.07 -25.24
C GLU A 392 3.50 -12.22 -24.05
N PRO A 393 3.13 -12.59 -22.81
CA PRO A 393 3.63 -11.91 -21.61
C PRO A 393 5.15 -11.83 -21.63
N ILE A 394 5.67 -10.63 -21.41
CA ILE A 394 7.11 -10.41 -21.35
C ILE A 394 7.51 -10.04 -19.94
N CYS A 395 8.52 -10.73 -19.45
CA CYS A 395 9.26 -10.37 -18.25
C CYS A 395 10.75 -10.58 -18.55
N ALA A 396 11.49 -9.49 -18.73
CA ALA A 396 12.90 -9.54 -19.09
C ALA A 396 13.74 -8.67 -18.15
N LYS A 397 14.94 -9.15 -17.81
CA LYS A 397 15.90 -8.45 -16.95
C LYS A 397 17.28 -8.45 -17.59
N GLY A 398 17.92 -7.29 -17.58
CA GLY A 398 19.16 -7.05 -18.30
C GLY A 398 18.90 -6.41 -19.66
N ARG A 399 19.73 -5.42 -20.03
CA ARG A 399 19.49 -4.53 -21.18
C ARG A 399 19.36 -5.28 -22.51
N GLU A 400 20.15 -6.31 -22.72
CA GLU A 400 20.14 -7.07 -23.97
C GLU A 400 18.93 -8.00 -24.06
N GLU A 401 18.54 -8.64 -22.95
CA GLU A 401 17.31 -9.43 -22.86
C GLU A 401 16.08 -8.55 -23.09
N VAL A 402 16.04 -7.36 -22.49
CA VAL A 402 14.95 -6.38 -22.66
C VAL A 402 14.84 -5.92 -24.11
N LYS A 403 15.96 -5.57 -24.76
CA LYS A 403 15.94 -5.21 -26.19
C LYS A 403 15.44 -6.36 -27.06
N SER A 404 15.89 -7.58 -26.78
CA SER A 404 15.42 -8.78 -27.48
C SER A 404 13.93 -8.97 -27.29
N ALA A 405 13.42 -8.91 -26.05
CA ALA A 405 12.00 -9.08 -25.77
C ALA A 405 11.13 -8.04 -26.50
N LEU A 406 11.53 -6.76 -26.48
CA LEU A 406 10.85 -5.68 -27.21
C LEU A 406 10.94 -5.80 -28.74
N LEU A 407 11.84 -6.62 -29.30
CA LEU A 407 11.88 -6.93 -30.73
C LEU A 407 10.87 -8.02 -31.13
N HIS A 408 10.51 -8.89 -30.19
CA HIS A 408 9.62 -10.04 -30.44
C HIS A 408 8.15 -9.71 -30.19
N LEU A 409 7.83 -8.62 -29.49
CA LEU A 409 6.50 -8.00 -29.50
C LEU A 409 6.17 -7.55 -30.93
N ARG A 410 5.24 -8.24 -31.59
CA ARG A 410 4.70 -7.89 -32.90
C ARG A 410 3.21 -7.68 -32.82
#